data_AF-A0A674IAR2-F1
#
_entry.id   AF-A0A674IAR2-F1
#
_cell.length_a   1.000
_cell.length_b   1.000
_cell.length_c   1.000
_cell.angle_alpha   90.00
_cell.angle_beta   90.00
_cell.angle_gamma   90.00
#
_symmetry.space_group_name_H-M   'P 1'
#
loop_
_entity.id
_entity.type
_entity.pdbx_description
1 polymer ?
#
loop_
_entity_poly.entity_id
_entity_poly.type
_entity_poly.pdbx_seq_one_letter_code
_entity_poly.pdbx_strand_id
1 'polypeptide(L)'
;MDETKKKGGGEGRVVEDVVGCHVEDAVTFWAQVIRNNDILKLSHALAEVCPQANSVFGNPDFTKIYGGCFSEDKCWYRCKVQQVISDEKCQVLYIDYGNSEILNRSEIVEIPENLQFPNIAKKYRLWGLQIPPDQDLNQFDQVSYRLLNVWMMNCVTNKAKLSTSFFIQTIFHP
;
A
#
# COMPACT_ATOMS: atom_id res chain seq x y z
N MET A 1 37.16 -8.96 42.85
CA MET A 1 35.71 -8.69 42.93
C MET A 1 35.28 -8.28 41.53
N ASP A 2 34.68 -9.25 40.86
CA ASP A 2 33.95 -9.14 39.61
C ASP A 2 32.67 -8.34 39.87
N GLU A 3 32.26 -7.50 38.92
CA GLU A 3 30.84 -7.24 38.68
C GLU A 3 30.66 -6.73 37.25
N THR A 4 30.58 -7.69 36.34
CA THR A 4 29.81 -7.58 35.10
C THR A 4 28.34 -7.26 35.42
N LYS A 5 27.75 -6.23 34.79
CA LYS A 5 26.31 -6.23 34.52
C LYS A 5 25.95 -5.63 33.16
N LYS A 6 25.29 -6.49 32.41
CA LYS A 6 24.87 -6.43 31.01
C LYS A 6 23.52 -5.69 30.89
N LYS A 7 23.30 -5.20 29.67
CA LYS A 7 22.04 -5.08 28.90
C LYS A 7 21.11 -3.87 29.15
N GLY A 8 20.83 -3.22 28.02
CA GLY A 8 19.65 -2.40 27.77
C GLY A 8 19.64 -1.84 26.35
N GLY A 9 19.83 -2.67 25.32
CA GLY A 9 19.63 -2.25 23.93
C GLY A 9 18.13 -2.06 23.68
N GLY A 10 17.65 -0.83 23.84
CA GLY A 10 16.30 -0.47 23.43
C GLY A 10 16.29 -0.25 21.92
N GLU A 11 15.64 -1.14 21.16
CA GLU A 11 15.17 -0.79 19.82
C GLU A 11 14.21 0.39 19.99
N GLY A 12 14.65 1.58 19.57
CA GLY A 12 13.84 2.78 19.60
C GLY A 12 12.58 2.56 18.76
N ARG A 13 11.41 2.88 19.32
CA ARG A 13 10.14 2.90 18.59
C ARG A 13 10.27 3.88 17.42
N VAL A 14 10.39 3.35 16.20
CA VAL A 14 10.46 4.17 14.99
C VAL A 14 9.07 4.76 14.73
N VAL A 15 8.98 6.09 14.72
CA VAL A 15 7.77 6.83 14.37
C VAL A 15 8.00 7.45 13.00
N GLU A 16 7.17 7.05 12.01
CA GLU A 16 7.22 7.59 10.64
C GLU A 16 5.92 8.36 10.37
N ASP A 17 6.05 9.57 9.79
CA ASP A 17 4.94 10.32 9.25
C ASP A 17 4.59 9.75 7.86
N VAL A 18 3.38 9.17 7.72
CA VAL A 18 2.90 8.52 6.48
C VAL A 18 1.59 9.12 5.99
N VAL A 19 1.34 9.02 4.68
CA VAL A 19 0.04 9.31 4.05
C VAL A 19 -0.51 8.00 3.52
N GLY A 20 -1.74 7.64 3.89
CA GLY A 20 -2.39 6.47 3.29
C GLY A 20 -2.66 6.70 1.81
N CYS A 21 -2.57 5.64 1.03
CA CYS A 21 -2.83 5.68 -0.42
C CYS A 21 -3.93 4.69 -0.82
N HIS A 22 -4.12 3.61 -0.06
CA HIS A 22 -5.19 2.64 -0.29
C HIS A 22 -5.66 2.03 1.02
N VAL A 23 -6.97 1.82 1.15
CA VAL A 23 -7.58 1.09 2.27
C VAL A 23 -8.01 -0.26 1.72
N GLU A 24 -7.41 -1.33 2.25
CA GLU A 24 -7.71 -2.70 1.82
C GLU A 24 -8.92 -3.25 2.59
N ASP A 25 -8.96 -3.00 3.89
CA ASP A 25 -10.09 -3.33 4.76
C ASP A 25 -10.12 -2.39 5.99
N ALA A 26 -11.05 -2.63 6.93
CA ALA A 26 -11.25 -1.79 8.10
C ALA A 26 -10.04 -1.66 9.04
N VAL A 27 -9.07 -2.57 8.95
CA VAL A 27 -7.86 -2.57 9.79
C VAL A 27 -6.57 -2.57 9.00
N THR A 28 -6.63 -2.73 7.67
CA THR A 28 -5.48 -2.88 6.78
C THR A 28 -5.46 -1.79 5.73
N PHE A 29 -4.33 -1.07 5.62
CA PHE A 29 -4.15 0.01 4.65
C PHE A 29 -2.70 0.07 4.16
N TRP A 30 -2.51 0.71 3.01
CA TRP A 30 -1.21 1.02 2.43
C TRP A 30 -0.89 2.49 2.62
N ALA A 31 0.36 2.81 2.93
CA ALA A 31 0.79 4.19 3.12
C ALA A 31 2.23 4.46 2.66
N GLN A 32 2.47 5.68 2.20
CA GLN A 32 3.75 6.20 1.73
C GLN A 32 4.34 7.18 2.77
N VAL A 33 5.67 7.20 2.93
CA VAL A 33 6.34 8.10 3.87
C VAL A 33 6.40 9.52 3.30
N ILE A 34 5.94 10.52 4.07
CA ILE A 34 5.76 11.92 3.60
C ILE A 34 7.05 12.56 3.08
N ARG A 35 8.19 12.23 3.68
CA ARG A 35 9.48 12.86 3.35
C ARG A 35 10.15 12.26 2.11
N ASN A 36 9.50 11.29 1.47
CA ASN A 36 10.07 10.57 0.36
C ASN A 36 9.56 11.11 -0.99
N ASN A 37 10.46 11.74 -1.77
CA ASN A 37 10.16 12.19 -3.13
C ASN A 37 10.31 11.08 -4.19
N ASP A 38 10.56 9.84 -3.78
CA ASP A 38 10.78 8.71 -4.70
C ASP A 38 9.59 8.46 -5.62
N ILE A 39 8.35 8.66 -5.13
CA ILE A 39 7.13 8.51 -5.97
C ILE A 39 7.12 9.52 -7.12
N LEU A 40 7.47 10.77 -6.86
CA LEU A 40 7.49 11.81 -7.90
C LEU A 40 8.57 11.53 -8.95
N LYS A 41 9.76 11.11 -8.50
CA LYS A 41 10.85 10.72 -9.43
C LYS A 41 10.47 9.49 -10.24
N LEU A 42 9.86 8.49 -9.59
CA LEU A 42 9.42 7.27 -10.23
C LEU A 42 8.33 7.54 -11.28
N SER A 43 7.36 8.40 -10.97
CA SER A 43 6.31 8.80 -11.90
C SER A 43 6.89 9.43 -13.18
N HIS A 44 7.88 10.32 -13.07
CA HIS A 44 8.57 10.87 -14.24
C HIS A 44 9.30 9.79 -15.05
N ALA A 45 10.07 8.92 -14.38
CA ALA A 45 10.81 7.86 -15.06
C ALA A 45 9.88 6.87 -15.80
N LEU A 46 8.75 6.51 -15.20
CA LEU A 46 7.76 5.62 -15.84
C LEU A 46 7.07 6.29 -17.03
N ALA A 47 6.73 7.57 -16.91
CA ALA A 47 6.12 8.33 -18.00
C ALA A 47 7.04 8.44 -19.23
N GLU A 48 8.36 8.48 -19.02
CA GLU A 48 9.35 8.49 -20.10
C GLU A 48 9.54 7.11 -20.75
N VAL A 49 9.62 6.05 -19.94
CA VAL A 49 10.04 4.72 -20.42
C VAL A 49 8.88 3.85 -20.91
N CYS A 50 7.78 3.80 -20.16
CA CYS A 50 6.70 2.84 -20.41
C CYS A 50 6.00 2.99 -21.78
N PRO A 51 5.75 4.21 -22.31
CA PRO A 51 5.09 4.36 -23.61
C PRO A 51 5.86 3.74 -24.79
N GLN A 52 7.17 3.54 -24.64
CA GLN A 52 8.05 2.98 -25.68
C GLN A 52 8.45 1.53 -25.37
N ALA A 53 8.06 1.01 -24.22
CA ALA A 53 8.45 -0.32 -23.77
C ALA A 53 7.60 -1.41 -24.44
N ASN A 54 8.18 -2.61 -24.52
CA ASN A 54 7.49 -3.76 -25.09
C ASN A 54 6.38 -4.25 -24.15
N SER A 55 5.20 -4.48 -24.70
CA SER A 55 4.12 -5.15 -23.96
C SER A 55 4.50 -6.59 -23.60
N VAL A 56 3.97 -7.07 -22.49
CA VAL A 56 4.24 -8.42 -21.98
C VAL A 56 3.28 -9.43 -22.63
N PHE A 57 3.82 -10.29 -23.50
CA PHE A 57 3.10 -11.40 -24.12
C PHE A 57 3.50 -12.76 -23.52
N GLY A 58 2.66 -13.79 -23.66
CA GLY A 58 2.99 -15.15 -23.25
C GLY A 58 2.61 -15.47 -21.79
N ASN A 59 3.56 -15.88 -20.96
CA ASN A 59 3.33 -16.10 -19.53
C ASN A 59 4.14 -15.05 -18.74
N PRO A 60 3.49 -14.17 -17.95
CA PRO A 60 4.20 -13.17 -17.16
C PRO A 60 4.97 -13.86 -16.03
N ASP A 61 6.12 -13.29 -15.68
CA ASP A 61 6.89 -13.69 -14.51
C ASP A 61 6.31 -12.97 -13.28
N PHE A 62 5.65 -13.73 -12.41
CA PHE A 62 5.01 -13.22 -11.19
C PHE A 62 6.01 -12.64 -10.16
N THR A 63 7.32 -12.87 -10.35
CA THR A 63 8.35 -12.32 -9.48
C THR A 63 8.78 -10.91 -9.89
N LYS A 64 8.64 -10.58 -11.18
CA LYS A 64 9.04 -9.30 -11.78
C LYS A 64 8.07 -8.16 -11.50
N ILE A 65 8.59 -6.94 -11.61
CA ILE A 65 7.80 -5.70 -11.62
C ILE A 65 7.64 -5.25 -13.07
N TYR A 66 6.46 -4.77 -13.39
CA TYR A 66 6.07 -4.28 -14.71
C TYR A 66 5.60 -2.83 -14.62
N GLY A 67 5.44 -2.18 -15.77
CA GLY A 67 4.68 -0.94 -15.90
C GLY A 67 3.24 -1.27 -16.26
N GLY A 68 2.27 -0.73 -15.53
CA GLY A 68 0.84 -0.82 -15.83
C GLY A 68 0.25 0.57 -16.06
N CYS A 69 -0.57 0.72 -17.10
CA CYS A 69 -1.28 1.98 -17.38
C CYS A 69 -2.60 2.02 -16.62
N PHE A 70 -2.71 2.88 -15.61
CA PHE A 70 -3.90 2.94 -14.77
C PHE A 70 -5.09 3.47 -15.55
N SER A 71 -6.19 2.73 -15.47
CA SER A 71 -7.35 2.96 -16.34
C SER A 71 -8.04 4.31 -16.08
N GLU A 72 -8.01 4.84 -14.85
CA GLU A 72 -8.72 6.07 -14.48
C GLU A 72 -8.01 7.35 -14.93
N ASP A 73 -6.69 7.43 -14.80
CA ASP A 73 -5.91 8.66 -15.08
C ASP A 73 -4.98 8.55 -16.30
N LYS A 74 -4.85 7.35 -16.87
CA LYS A 74 -3.98 7.03 -18.01
C LYS A 74 -2.49 7.26 -17.74
N CYS A 75 -2.08 7.25 -16.48
CA CYS A 75 -0.69 7.34 -16.07
C CYS A 75 -0.05 5.94 -15.91
N TRP A 76 1.27 5.88 -15.98
CA TRP A 76 2.04 4.64 -15.82
C TRP A 76 2.53 4.47 -14.38
N TYR A 77 2.36 3.25 -13.86
CA TYR A 77 2.69 2.88 -12.49
C TYR A 77 3.43 1.55 -12.45
N ARG A 78 4.24 1.32 -11.41
CA ARG A 78 4.80 -0.02 -11.20
C ARG A 78 3.72 -0.97 -10.70
N CYS A 79 3.62 -2.13 -11.32
CA CYS A 79 2.68 -3.15 -10.93
C CYS A 79 3.33 -4.53 -10.89
N LYS A 80 2.70 -5.45 -10.16
CA LYS A 80 2.98 -6.89 -10.24
C LYS A 80 1.75 -7.61 -10.73
N VAL A 81 1.94 -8.55 -11.65
CA VAL A 81 0.86 -9.46 -12.05
C VAL A 81 0.55 -10.38 -10.88
N GLN A 82 -0.70 -10.40 -10.44
CA GLN A 82 -1.18 -11.29 -9.39
C GLN A 82 -1.84 -12.55 -9.97
N GLN A 83 -2.54 -12.39 -11.09
CA GLN A 83 -3.27 -13.46 -11.75
C GLN A 83 -3.42 -13.20 -13.25
N VAL A 84 -3.28 -14.24 -14.06
CA VAL A 84 -3.71 -14.22 -15.47
C VAL A 84 -5.19 -14.57 -15.50
N ILE A 85 -6.03 -13.64 -15.99
CA ILE A 85 -7.49 -13.79 -16.04
C ILE A 85 -7.92 -14.44 -17.36
N SER A 86 -7.26 -14.05 -18.45
CA SER A 86 -7.42 -14.63 -19.79
C SER A 86 -6.17 -14.39 -20.62
N ASP A 87 -6.16 -14.86 -21.87
CA ASP A 87 -5.07 -14.60 -22.82
C ASP A 87 -4.80 -13.10 -23.04
N GLU A 88 -5.81 -12.25 -22.82
CA GLU A 88 -5.79 -10.80 -23.05
C GLU A 88 -5.73 -9.97 -21.77
N LYS A 89 -6.04 -10.54 -20.60
CA LYS A 89 -6.21 -9.78 -19.35
C LYS A 89 -5.46 -10.37 -18.17
N CYS A 90 -4.92 -9.48 -17.34
CA CYS A 90 -4.24 -9.83 -16.10
C CYS A 90 -4.75 -8.94 -14.96
N GLN A 91 -4.90 -9.52 -13.77
CA GLN A 91 -5.07 -8.75 -12.55
C GLN A 91 -3.69 -8.33 -12.05
N VAL A 92 -3.54 -7.04 -11.77
CA VAL A 92 -2.29 -6.44 -11.30
C VAL A 92 -2.50 -5.74 -9.96
N LEU A 93 -1.44 -5.68 -9.16
CA LEU A 93 -1.35 -4.84 -7.97
C LEU A 93 -0.40 -3.69 -8.25
N TYR A 94 -0.85 -2.45 -8.05
CA TYR A 94 0.00 -1.26 -8.08
C TYR A 94 0.83 -1.19 -6.81
N ILE A 95 2.04 -1.72 -6.86
CA ILE A 95 2.82 -2.04 -5.65
C ILE A 95 3.19 -0.79 -4.82
N ASP A 96 3.27 0.38 -5.46
CA ASP A 96 3.60 1.63 -4.80
C ASP A 96 2.38 2.35 -4.19
N TYR A 97 1.18 1.79 -4.34
CA TYR A 97 -0.09 2.40 -3.91
C TYR A 97 -0.99 1.42 -3.15
N GLY A 98 -0.96 0.13 -3.51
CA GLY A 98 -1.68 -0.95 -2.85
C GLY A 98 -3.03 -1.33 -3.47
N ASN A 99 -3.54 -0.56 -4.44
CA ASN A 99 -4.76 -0.90 -5.18
C ASN A 99 -4.48 -1.89 -6.32
N SER A 100 -5.49 -2.68 -6.68
CA SER A 100 -5.44 -3.62 -7.81
C SER A 100 -6.45 -3.26 -8.89
N GLU A 101 -6.16 -3.64 -10.13
CA GLU A 101 -7.14 -3.61 -11.23
C GLU A 101 -6.91 -4.74 -12.22
N ILE A 102 -7.84 -4.92 -13.16
CA ILE A 102 -7.68 -5.83 -14.30
C ILE A 102 -7.29 -4.99 -15.52
N LEU A 103 -6.11 -5.26 -16.06
CA LEU A 103 -5.58 -4.59 -17.25
C LEU A 103 -5.60 -5.51 -18.47
N ASN A 104 -5.69 -4.90 -19.66
CA ASN A 104 -5.32 -5.60 -20.88
C ASN A 104 -3.80 -5.79 -20.91
N ARG A 105 -3.32 -6.90 -21.47
CA ARG A 105 -1.89 -7.19 -21.53
C ARG A 105 -1.10 -6.19 -22.36
N SER A 106 -1.75 -5.52 -23.32
CA SER A 106 -1.17 -4.39 -24.07
C SER A 106 -0.85 -3.19 -23.18
N GLU A 107 -1.52 -3.06 -22.04
CA GLU A 107 -1.34 -1.99 -21.05
C GLU A 107 -0.33 -2.38 -19.95
N ILE A 108 0.34 -3.52 -20.11
CA ILE A 108 1.38 -4.03 -19.22
C ILE A 108 2.68 -4.15 -20.00
N VAL A 109 3.73 -3.45 -19.56
CA VAL A 109 5.02 -3.37 -20.26
C VAL A 109 6.20 -3.75 -19.36
N GLU A 110 7.27 -4.23 -19.97
CA GLU A 110 8.55 -4.44 -19.28
C GLU A 110 9.14 -3.08 -18.83
N ILE A 111 9.78 -3.05 -17.66
CA ILE A 111 10.49 -1.86 -17.16
C ILE A 111 11.97 -2.14 -16.94
N PRO A 112 12.85 -1.13 -17.06
CA PRO A 112 14.29 -1.28 -16.87
C PRO A 112 14.67 -1.83 -15.49
N GLU A 113 15.84 -2.49 -15.42
CA GLU A 113 16.36 -3.12 -14.20
C GLU A 113 16.50 -2.13 -13.02
N ASN A 114 16.86 -0.87 -13.29
CA ASN A 114 16.96 0.15 -12.24
C ASN A 114 15.61 0.54 -11.62
N LEU A 115 14.47 0.08 -12.18
CA LEU A 115 13.14 0.23 -11.61
C LEU A 115 12.62 -1.05 -10.93
N GLN A 116 13.41 -2.13 -10.90
CA GLN A 116 13.10 -3.43 -10.28
C GLN A 116 13.43 -3.46 -8.77
N PHE A 117 13.10 -2.41 -8.03
CA PHE A 117 13.34 -2.31 -6.59
C PHE A 117 12.05 -2.51 -5.77
N PRO A 118 12.13 -2.76 -4.44
CA PRO A 118 10.93 -2.92 -3.62
C PRO A 118 9.92 -1.78 -3.71
N ASN A 119 8.67 -2.06 -3.33
CA ASN A 119 7.59 -1.09 -3.27
C ASN A 119 7.87 0.06 -2.29
N ILE A 120 7.42 1.25 -2.65
CA ILE A 120 7.55 2.46 -1.83
C ILE A 120 6.45 2.51 -0.76
N ALA A 121 5.20 2.17 -1.11
CA ALA A 121 4.14 2.05 -0.11
C ALA A 121 4.36 0.84 0.77
N LYS A 122 4.17 1.00 2.08
CA LYS A 122 4.19 -0.10 3.05
C LYS A 122 2.76 -0.47 3.41
N LYS A 123 2.52 -1.76 3.62
CA LYS A 123 1.24 -2.27 4.15
C LYS A 123 1.26 -2.22 5.68
N TYR A 124 0.22 -1.65 6.26
CA TYR A 124 0.02 -1.48 7.68
C TYR A 124 -1.24 -2.20 8.12
N ARG A 125 -1.21 -2.67 9.38
CA ARG A 125 -2.38 -3.21 10.07
C ARG A 125 -2.53 -2.55 11.42
N LEU A 126 -3.73 -2.09 11.76
CA LEU A 126 -4.04 -1.55 13.07
C LEU A 126 -3.96 -2.69 14.10
N TRP A 127 -3.00 -2.56 15.02
CA TRP A 127 -2.83 -3.51 16.11
C TRP A 127 -3.92 -3.32 17.16
N GLY A 128 -4.44 -4.42 17.72
CA GLY A 128 -5.50 -4.40 18.73
C GLY A 128 -6.93 -4.41 18.17
N LEU A 129 -7.13 -4.34 16.85
CA LEU A 129 -8.42 -4.54 16.20
C LEU A 129 -8.47 -5.92 15.51
N GLN A 130 -9.35 -6.80 16.00
CA GLN A 130 -9.62 -8.11 15.42
C GLN A 130 -10.95 -8.06 14.65
N ILE A 131 -10.93 -8.46 13.38
CA ILE A 131 -12.14 -8.70 12.60
C ILE A 131 -12.52 -10.17 12.82
N PRO A 132 -13.69 -10.49 13.40
CA PRO A 132 -14.14 -11.87 13.54
C PRO A 132 -14.28 -12.53 12.15
N PRO A 133 -13.82 -13.79 11.97
CA PRO A 133 -13.76 -14.43 10.66
C PRO A 133 -15.12 -14.65 9.97
N ASP A 134 -16.23 -14.70 10.72
CA ASP A 134 -17.52 -15.24 10.25
C ASP A 134 -18.75 -14.39 10.60
N GLN A 135 -18.60 -13.08 10.82
CA GLN A 135 -19.78 -12.21 10.93
C GLN A 135 -20.15 -11.63 9.58
N ASP A 136 -21.31 -12.04 9.06
CA ASP A 136 -22.04 -11.35 8.01
C ASP A 136 -22.21 -9.88 8.44
N LEU A 137 -21.38 -8.98 7.88
CA LEU A 137 -21.23 -7.56 8.28
C LEU A 137 -22.47 -6.69 7.98
N ASN A 138 -23.61 -7.31 7.71
CA ASN A 138 -24.81 -6.61 7.28
C ASN A 138 -25.55 -5.94 8.43
N GLN A 139 -25.30 -6.31 9.70
CA GLN A 139 -26.12 -5.81 10.82
C GLN A 139 -25.40 -5.39 12.11
N PHE A 140 -24.06 -5.52 12.21
CA PHE A 140 -23.30 -4.77 13.22
C PHE A 140 -22.55 -3.60 12.56
N ASP A 141 -23.23 -2.46 12.63
CA ASP A 141 -22.79 -1.09 12.40
C ASP A 141 -22.04 -0.79 11.10
N GLN A 142 -22.77 -0.83 9.98
CA GLN A 142 -22.40 -0.06 8.78
C GLN A 142 -22.01 1.39 9.14
N VAL A 143 -22.57 1.96 10.22
CA VAL A 143 -22.22 3.29 10.73
C VAL A 143 -20.84 3.31 11.40
N SER A 144 -20.50 2.35 12.27
CA SER A 144 -19.19 2.29 12.94
C SER A 144 -18.07 1.98 11.94
N TYR A 145 -18.31 1.07 10.99
CA TYR A 145 -17.39 0.84 9.88
C TYR A 145 -17.31 2.03 8.92
N ARG A 146 -18.43 2.71 8.63
CA ARG A 146 -18.41 3.97 7.87
C ARG A 146 -17.66 5.05 8.61
N LEU A 147 -17.81 5.18 9.92
CA LEU A 147 -17.09 6.17 10.73
C LEU A 147 -15.61 5.82 10.84
N LEU A 148 -15.24 4.54 10.96
CA LEU A 148 -13.86 4.09 10.94
C LEU A 148 -13.23 4.33 9.56
N ASN A 149 -13.95 4.03 8.48
CA ASN A 149 -13.51 4.28 7.11
C ASN A 149 -13.45 5.78 6.81
N VAL A 150 -14.43 6.58 7.25
CA VAL A 150 -14.43 8.04 7.12
C VAL A 150 -13.32 8.64 7.97
N TRP A 151 -13.03 8.09 9.16
CA TRP A 151 -11.92 8.53 10.00
C TRP A 151 -10.56 8.14 9.40
N MET A 152 -10.42 6.93 8.85
CA MET A 152 -9.24 6.53 8.10
C MET A 152 -9.06 7.40 6.86
N MET A 153 -10.11 7.59 6.04
CA MET A 153 -10.09 8.50 4.88
C MET A 153 -9.75 9.93 5.30
N ASN A 154 -10.22 10.41 6.45
CA ASN A 154 -9.84 11.72 6.98
C ASN A 154 -8.39 11.76 7.48
N CYS A 155 -7.89 10.71 8.15
CA CYS A 155 -6.49 10.63 8.57
C CYS A 155 -5.54 10.63 7.37
N VAL A 156 -5.95 9.93 6.30
CA VAL A 156 -5.26 9.87 5.03
C VAL A 156 -5.30 11.20 4.27
N THR A 157 -6.44 11.87 4.21
CA THR A 157 -6.61 13.11 3.42
C THR A 157 -6.15 14.38 4.14
N ASN A 158 -6.22 14.46 5.48
CA ASN A 158 -5.95 15.70 6.24
C ASN A 158 -4.58 15.78 6.91
N LYS A 159 -3.58 14.97 6.53
CA LYS A 159 -2.26 14.93 7.20
C LYS A 159 -2.40 14.82 8.73
N ALA A 160 -3.35 14.03 9.23
CA ALA A 160 -3.39 13.75 10.65
C ALA A 160 -2.14 12.93 10.97
N LYS A 161 -1.20 13.53 11.72
CA LYS A 161 -0.12 12.76 12.33
C LYS A 161 -0.78 11.56 13.02
N LEU A 162 -0.41 10.35 12.64
CA LEU A 162 -0.62 9.16 13.45
C LEU A 162 0.27 9.30 14.69
N SER A 163 -0.06 10.27 15.55
CA SER A 163 0.50 10.36 16.88
C SER A 163 -0.11 9.18 17.63
N THR A 164 0.76 8.24 17.97
CA THR A 164 0.49 7.12 18.88
C THR A 164 -0.04 7.55 20.26
N SER A 165 -0.29 8.84 20.48
CA SER A 165 -0.88 9.40 21.69
C SER A 165 -2.41 9.46 21.69
N PHE A 166 -3.11 9.29 20.57
CA PHE A 166 -4.58 9.37 20.56
C PHE A 166 -5.30 8.06 20.92
N PHE A 167 -4.56 6.97 21.13
CA PHE A 167 -5.13 5.66 21.45
C PHE A 167 -5.18 5.31 22.95
N ILE A 168 -4.76 6.21 23.85
CA ILE A 168 -4.79 5.94 25.31
C ILE A 168 -5.88 6.75 26.05
N GLN A 169 -6.59 7.68 25.40
CA GLN A 169 -7.53 8.56 26.13
C GLN A 169 -9.02 8.37 25.86
N THR A 170 -9.42 7.42 25.00
CA THR A 170 -10.86 7.16 24.76
C THR A 170 -11.33 5.78 25.22
N ILE A 171 -10.45 5.02 25.88
CA ILE A 171 -10.84 3.82 26.65
C ILE A 171 -10.46 4.11 28.09
N PHE A 172 -11.18 5.01 28.76
CA PHE A 172 -11.41 5.02 30.21
C PHE A 172 -12.16 6.31 30.56
N HIS A 173 -13.46 6.14 30.87
CA HIS A 173 -14.23 6.77 31.95
C HIS A 173 -15.64 7.21 31.52
N PRO A 174 -16.63 7.08 32.43
CA PRO A 174 -17.02 5.90 33.23
C PRO A 174 -18.20 5.16 32.60
#